data_AF-A0A3L7LSX2-F1
#
_entry.id   AF-A0A3L7LSX2-F1
#
_cell.length_a   1.000
_cell.length_b   1.000
_cell.length_c   1.000
_cell.angle_alpha   90.00
_cell.angle_beta   90.00
_cell.angle_gamma   90.00
#
_symmetry.space_group_name_H-M   'P 1'
#
loop_
_entity.id
_entity.type
_entity.pdbx_description
1 polymer ?
#
loop_
_entity_poly.entity_id
_entity_poly.type
_entity_poly.pdbx_seq_one_letter_code
_entity_poly.pdbx_strand_id
1 'polypeptide(L)'
;MIDDDGYRPNVGIVICNLNGQVLWARRYGQHSWQFPQGGINAGETAEQAMYRELFEEVGLSRKDVSILASTRNWLRYKLPKRLVRLDTKPVCIGQKQKWFLLQLLCPDADINM
;
A
#
# COMPACT_ATOMS: atom_id res chain seq x y z
N MET A 1 0.84 1.99 14.54
CA MET A 1 0.09 2.98 15.35
C MET A 1 -1.32 3.09 14.81
N ILE A 2 -2.34 3.18 15.65
CA ILE A 2 -3.75 3.37 15.24
C ILE A 2 -4.12 4.78 15.70
N ASP A 3 -4.87 5.52 14.89
CA ASP A 3 -5.30 6.88 15.26
C ASP A 3 -6.46 6.88 16.27
N ASP A 4 -6.82 8.07 16.74
CA ASP A 4 -7.89 8.27 17.73
C ASP A 4 -9.27 7.78 17.23
N ASP A 5 -9.46 7.73 15.91
CA ASP A 5 -10.68 7.22 15.26
C ASP A 5 -10.65 5.69 15.05
N GLY A 6 -9.58 5.00 15.47
CA GLY A 6 -9.43 3.55 15.34
C GLY A 6 -8.94 3.07 13.96
N TYR A 7 -8.42 3.96 13.11
CA TYR A 7 -7.88 3.63 11.79
C TYR A 7 -6.36 3.51 11.80
N ARG A 8 -5.84 2.45 11.17
CA ARG A 8 -4.40 2.32 10.90
C ARG A 8 -4.02 3.14 9.66
N PRO A 9 -3.02 4.04 9.74
CA PRO A 9 -2.48 4.72 8.57
C PRO A 9 -1.70 3.74 7.69
N ASN A 10 -2.02 3.74 6.40
CA ASN A 10 -1.40 2.89 5.39
C ASN A 10 -1.16 3.68 4.10
N VAL A 11 -0.33 3.12 3.25
CA VAL A 11 -0.14 3.50 1.86
C VAL A 11 -0.65 2.40 0.95
N GLY A 12 -1.19 2.79 -0.19
CA GLY A 12 -1.51 1.87 -1.29
C GLY A 12 -0.74 2.28 -2.53
N ILE A 13 -0.28 1.30 -3.29
CA ILE A 13 0.59 1.51 -4.45
C ILE A 13 -0.09 0.94 -5.69
N VAL A 14 -0.35 1.79 -6.69
CA VAL A 14 -0.75 1.34 -8.03
C VAL A 14 0.45 1.54 -8.93
N ILE A 15 0.96 0.47 -9.51
CA ILE A 15 2.05 0.53 -10.49
C ILE A 15 1.46 0.32 -11.86
N CYS A 16 1.72 1.23 -12.80
CA CYS A 16 1.27 1.12 -14.18
C CYS A 16 2.44 1.04 -15.17
N ASN A 17 2.24 0.32 -16.26
CA ASN A 17 3.17 0.31 -17.39
C ASN A 17 2.74 1.33 -18.46
N LEU A 18 3.55 1.45 -19.52
CA LEU A 18 3.29 2.35 -20.65
C LEU A 18 2.05 1.97 -21.48
N ASN A 19 1.56 0.73 -21.34
CA ASN A 19 0.36 0.25 -22.01
C ASN A 19 -0.93 0.52 -21.22
N GLY A 20 -0.84 1.23 -20.09
CA GLY A 20 -1.99 1.53 -19.23
C GLY A 20 -2.48 0.34 -18.41
N GLN A 21 -1.70 -0.74 -18.33
CA GLN A 21 -1.99 -1.87 -17.46
C GLN A 21 -1.48 -1.59 -16.05
N VAL A 22 -2.08 -2.23 -15.05
CA VAL A 22 -1.69 -2.08 -13.64
C VAL A 22 -1.21 -3.39 -13.05
N LEU A 23 -0.25 -3.30 -12.13
CA LEU A 23 0.25 -4.43 -11.38
C LEU A 23 -0.84 -5.00 -10.49
N TRP A 24 -1.09 -6.30 -10.61
CA TRP A 24 -2.05 -7.02 -9.78
C TRP A 24 -1.34 -8.17 -9.10
N ALA A 25 -1.19 -8.10 -7.77
CA ALA A 25 -0.42 -9.06 -7.01
C ALA A 25 -1.35 -10.05 -6.29
N ARG A 26 -0.98 -11.34 -6.31
CA ARG A 26 -1.68 -12.37 -5.54
C ARG A 26 -1.09 -12.41 -4.14
N ARG A 27 -1.95 -12.39 -3.12
CA ARG A 27 -1.50 -12.49 -1.72
C ARG A 27 -0.87 -13.86 -1.46
N TYR A 28 0.26 -13.87 -0.76
CA TYR A 28 0.91 -15.10 -0.32
C TYR A 28 -0.06 -15.97 0.50
N GLY A 29 -0.19 -17.23 0.13
CA GLY A 29 -1.06 -18.20 0.81
C GLY A 29 -2.57 -17.99 0.65
N GLN A 30 -3.03 -17.08 -0.23
CA GLN A 30 -4.45 -16.84 -0.49
C GLN A 30 -4.76 -16.80 -2.00
N HIS A 31 -6.03 -17.01 -2.35
CA HIS A 31 -6.54 -16.85 -3.72
C HIS A 31 -7.20 -15.48 -3.96
N SER A 32 -6.80 -14.49 -3.18
CA SER A 32 -7.23 -13.10 -3.31
C SER A 32 -6.11 -12.25 -3.89
N TRP A 33 -6.50 -11.27 -4.70
CA TRP A 33 -5.58 -10.36 -5.35
C TRP A 33 -5.79 -8.94 -4.84
N GLN A 34 -4.72 -8.16 -4.79
CA GLN A 34 -4.76 -6.77 -4.37
C GLN A 34 -3.59 -5.98 -4.95
N PHE A 35 -3.69 -4.66 -4.84
CA PHE A 35 -2.54 -3.78 -4.97
C PHE A 35 -1.62 -3.91 -3.73
N PRO A 36 -0.30 -3.67 -3.89
CA PRO A 36 0.62 -3.55 -2.76
C PRO A 36 0.17 -2.46 -1.79
N GLN A 37 0.26 -2.76 -0.50
CA GLN A 37 -0.15 -1.82 0.55
C GLN A 37 0.48 -2.16 1.88
N GLY A 38 0.86 -1.14 2.64
CA GLY A 38 1.38 -1.36 3.97
C GLY A 38 1.34 -0.16 4.89
N GLY A 39 1.83 -0.39 6.10
CA GLY A 39 1.62 0.52 7.23
C GLY A 39 2.56 1.71 7.18
N ILE A 40 2.12 2.87 7.65
CA ILE A 40 3.02 4.01 7.87
C ILE A 40 3.56 3.93 9.29
N ASN A 41 4.88 3.94 9.42
CA ASN A 41 5.56 3.92 10.72
C ASN A 41 5.57 5.30 11.39
N ALA A 42 5.86 5.31 12.70
CA ALA A 42 5.95 6.56 13.45
C ALA A 42 7.11 7.43 12.91
N GLY A 43 6.84 8.70 12.60
CA GLY A 43 7.83 9.62 12.02
C GLY A 43 8.07 9.42 10.52
N GLU A 44 7.42 8.45 9.88
CA GLU A 44 7.53 8.18 8.45
C GLU A 44 6.51 9.01 7.66
N THR A 45 6.97 9.67 6.60
CA THR A 45 6.05 10.30 5.63
C THR A 45 5.38 9.23 4.77
N ALA A 46 4.20 9.53 4.21
CA ALA A 46 3.52 8.59 3.32
C ALA A 46 4.38 8.18 2.11
N GLU A 47 5.22 9.08 1.59
CA GLU A 47 6.12 8.74 0.48
C GLU A 47 7.27 7.81 0.91
N GLN A 48 7.86 8.03 2.09
CA GLN A 48 8.87 7.12 2.65
C GLN A 48 8.29 5.72 2.87
N ALA A 49 7.09 5.63 3.46
CA ALA A 49 6.40 4.37 3.66
C ALA A 49 6.12 3.67 2.33
N MET A 50 5.64 4.41 1.32
CA MET A 50 5.41 3.88 -0.01
C MET A 50 6.67 3.24 -0.61
N TYR A 51 7.82 3.92 -0.54
CA TYR A 51 9.06 3.35 -1.08
C TYR A 51 9.59 2.16 -0.30
N ARG A 52 9.38 2.11 1.03
CA ARG A 52 9.74 0.94 1.84
C ARG A 52 8.88 -0.27 1.45
N GLU A 53 7.56 -0.10 1.38
CA GLU A 53 6.63 -1.17 1.00
C GLU A 53 6.85 -1.60 -0.46
N LEU A 54 7.17 -0.68 -1.37
CA LEU A 54 7.55 -0.98 -2.75
C LEU A 54 8.76 -1.93 -2.81
N PHE A 55 9.76 -1.70 -1.95
CA PHE A 55 10.93 -2.55 -1.87
C PHE A 55 10.63 -3.90 -1.19
N GLU A 56 9.89 -3.89 -0.07
CA GLU A 56 9.57 -5.09 0.71
C GLU A 56 8.63 -6.05 -0.02
N GLU A 57 7.62 -5.55 -0.75
CA GLU A 57 6.60 -6.39 -1.41
C GLU A 57 6.87 -6.65 -2.90
N VAL A 58 7.63 -5.77 -3.58
CA VAL A 58 7.81 -5.82 -5.06
C VAL A 58 9.29 -5.86 -5.46
N GLY A 59 10.22 -5.60 -4.54
CA GLY A 59 11.66 -5.55 -4.83
C GLY A 59 12.12 -4.32 -5.61
N LEU A 60 11.24 -3.35 -5.87
CA LEU A 60 11.54 -2.16 -6.67
C LEU A 60 12.07 -1.01 -5.80
N SER A 61 12.98 -0.23 -6.36
CA SER A 61 13.58 0.93 -5.71
C SER A 61 13.14 2.25 -6.37
N ARG A 62 13.52 3.39 -5.77
CA ARG A 62 13.11 4.72 -6.26
C ARG A 62 13.50 5.02 -7.71
N LYS A 63 14.58 4.42 -8.20
CA LYS A 63 15.08 4.59 -9.57
C LYS A 63 14.26 3.80 -10.60
N ASP A 64 13.52 2.79 -10.16
CA ASP A 64 12.80 1.86 -11.04
C ASP A 64 11.38 2.36 -11.33
N VAL A 65 10.95 3.43 -10.65
CA VAL A 65 9.59 3.99 -10.74
C VAL A 65 9.59 5.51 -10.75
N SER A 66 8.54 6.11 -11.32
CA SER A 66 8.25 7.55 -11.19
C SER A 66 6.87 7.77 -10.58
N ILE A 67 6.74 8.73 -9.65
CA ILE A 67 5.43 9.08 -9.08
C ILE A 67 4.67 9.95 -10.10
N LEU A 68 3.54 9.44 -10.61
CA LEU A 68 2.65 10.20 -11.50
C LEU A 68 1.61 11.01 -10.73
N ALA A 69 1.06 10.43 -9.66
CA ALA A 69 0.01 11.07 -8.87
C ALA A 69 -0.04 10.51 -7.45
N SER A 70 -0.65 11.28 -6.55
CA SER A 70 -1.07 10.79 -5.24
C SER A 70 -2.44 11.33 -4.87
N THR A 71 -3.18 10.59 -4.05
CA THR A 71 -4.44 11.09 -3.50
C THR A 71 -4.18 12.26 -2.57
N ARG A 72 -4.95 13.35 -2.72
CA ARG A 72 -4.82 14.54 -1.87
C ARG A 72 -5.16 14.26 -0.41
N ASN A 73 -6.24 13.51 -0.19
CA ASN A 73 -6.77 13.18 1.13
C ASN A 73 -6.70 11.68 1.40
N TRP A 74 -6.88 11.32 2.67
CA TRP A 74 -6.99 9.94 3.11
C TRP A 74 -8.31 9.31 2.67
N LEU A 75 -8.22 8.14 2.03
CA LEU A 75 -9.36 7.28 1.78
C LEU A 75 -9.51 6.29 2.94
N ARG A 76 -10.74 6.06 3.41
CA ARG A 76 -10.99 5.20 4.57
C ARG A 76 -11.87 4.03 4.19
N TYR A 77 -11.56 2.87 4.73
CA TYR A 77 -12.47 1.73 4.71
C TYR A 77 -12.55 1.09 6.09
N LYS A 78 -13.73 0.55 6.42
CA LYS A 78 -13.96 -0.19 7.65
C LYS A 78 -13.79 -1.67 7.39
N LEU A 79 -13.18 -2.38 8.33
CA LEU A 79 -13.14 -3.83 8.29
C LEU A 79 -14.54 -4.37 8.60
N PRO A 80 -15.00 -5.44 7.90
CA PRO A 80 -16.16 -6.20 8.33
C PRO A 80 -16.02 -6.60 9.80
N LYS A 81 -17.10 -6.53 10.59
CA LYS A 81 -17.06 -6.78 12.05
C LYS A 81 -16.35 -8.07 12.45
N ARG A 82 -16.50 -9.13 11.64
CA ARG A 82 -15.85 -10.45 11.83
C ARG A 82 -14.31 -10.44 11.69
N LEU A 83 -13.75 -9.43 11.02
CA LEU A 83 -12.31 -9.27 10.79
C LEU A 83 -11.67 -8.26 11.77
N VAL A 84 -12.48 -7.59 12.59
CA VAL A 84 -11.99 -6.68 13.62
C VAL A 84 -11.40 -7.50 14.76
N ARG A 85 -10.10 -7.30 15.02
CA ARG A 85 -9.35 -7.94 16.10
C ARG A 85 -9.57 -7.19 17.41
N LEU A 86 -10.51 -7.67 18.23
CA LEU A 86 -10.90 -7.05 19.50
C LEU A 86 -9.85 -7.21 20.61
N ASP A 87 -8.89 -8.11 20.40
CA ASP A 87 -7.74 -8.40 21.26
C ASP A 87 -6.63 -7.35 21.15
N THR A 88 -6.65 -6.50 20.12
CA THR A 88 -5.68 -5.40 19.99
C THR A 88 -6.17 -4.14 20.70
N LYS A 89 -5.29 -3.52 21.52
CA LYS A 89 -5.53 -2.22 22.14
C LYS A 89 -4.51 -1.20 21.62
N PRO A 90 -4.96 -0.08 21.01
CA PRO A 90 -6.34 0.26 20.66
C PRO A 90 -6.92 -0.65 19.55
N VAL A 91 -8.25 -0.75 19.48
CA VAL A 91 -8.93 -1.60 18.50
C VAL A 91 -8.82 -0.99 17.10
N CYS A 92 -8.32 -1.75 16.14
CA CYS A 92 -8.27 -1.34 14.73
C CYS A 92 -9.60 -1.65 14.03
N ILE A 93 -10.39 -0.62 13.71
CA ILE A 93 -11.69 -0.76 13.04
C ILE A 93 -11.59 -0.67 11.51
N GLY A 94 -10.43 -0.27 10.98
CA GLY A 94 -10.26 0.00 9.57
C GLY A 94 -8.87 0.52 9.21
N GLN A 95 -8.71 0.90 7.94
CA GLN A 95 -7.51 1.58 7.49
C GLN A 95 -7.85 2.93 6.87
N LYS A 96 -6.95 3.89 7.07
CA LYS A 96 -6.89 5.13 6.30
C LYS A 96 -5.69 5.05 5.37
N GLN A 97 -5.91 5.23 4.09
CA GLN A 97 -4.92 5.02 3.05
C GLN A 97 -4.66 6.30 2.26
N LYS A 98 -3.38 6.57 2.00
CA LYS A 98 -2.96 7.49 0.94
C LYS A 98 -2.43 6.66 -0.21
N TRP A 99 -2.93 6.91 -1.42
CA TRP A 99 -2.59 6.14 -2.60
C TRP A 99 -1.60 6.88 -3.48
N PHE A 100 -0.69 6.12 -4.09
CA PHE A 100 0.30 6.60 -5.04
C PHE A 100 0.15 5.83 -6.35
N LEU A 101 0.14 6.57 -7.46
CA LEU A 101 0.25 6.02 -8.81
C LEU A 101 1.70 6.15 -9.25
N LEU A 102 2.32 5.02 -9.52
CA LEU A 102 3.71 4.90 -9.97
C LEU A 102 3.73 4.39 -11.42
N GLN A 103 4.60 4.98 -12.23
CA GLN A 103 4.96 4.43 -13.53
C GLN A 103 6.19 3.56 -13.40
N LEU A 104 6.13 2.33 -13.90
CA LEU A 104 7.29 1.45 -14.00
C LEU A 104 8.25 1.98 -15.08
N LEU A 105 9.52 2.13 -14.74
CA LEU A 105 10.58 2.59 -15.64
C LEU A 105 11.52 1.45 -16.06
N CYS A 106 11.60 0.38 -15.26
CA CYS A 106 12.38 -0.81 -15.57
C CYS A 106 11.56 -1.85 -16.36
N PRO A 107 12.22 -2.82 -17.01
CA PRO A 107 11.54 -3.98 -17.58
C PRO A 107 10.83 -4.81 -16.49
N ASP A 108 9.71 -5.42 -16.83
CA ASP A 108 8.92 -6.28 -15.93
C ASP A 108 9.74 -7.41 -15.25
N ALA A 109 10.86 -7.83 -15.86
CA ALA A 109 11.75 -8.86 -15.33
C ALA A 109 12.44 -8.48 -14.01
N ASP A 110 12.49 -7.20 -13.66
CA ASP A 110 13.11 -6.71 -12.43
C ASP A 110 12.14 -6.72 -11.23
N ILE A 111 10.87 -7.08 -11.45
CA ILE A 111 9.87 -7.26 -10.39
C ILE A 111 10.14 -8.59 -9.67
N ASN A 112 10.41 -8.54 -8.37
CA ASN A 112 10.67 -9.73 -7.55
C ASN A 112 9.56 -9.90 -6.52
N MET A 113 8.63 -10.82 -6.80
CA MET A 113 7.42 -11.11 -6.01
C MET A 113 7.33 -12.58 -5.58
#